data_AF-A0A421B173-F1
#
_entry.id   AF-A0A421B173-F1
#
_cell.length_a   1.000
_cell.length_b   1.000
_cell.length_c   1.000
_cell.angle_alpha   90.00
_cell.angle_beta   90.00
_cell.angle_gamma   90.00
#
_symmetry.space_group_name_H-M   'P 1'
#
loop_
_entity.id
_entity.type
_entity.pdbx_description
1 polymer ?
#
loop_
_entity_poly.entity_id
_entity_poly.type
_entity_poly.pdbx_seq_one_letter_code
_entity_poly.pdbx_strand_id
1 'polypeptide(L)'
;MLTGPPTGGTVRATIGPLSWDGEMFRRKGFPVAISAMAAVVGLVVALAPNAIAAPVSYKFATWNMQGATASGASLWQVRVDQLGVADLAVTNDIVALQEAGATKVIDDRAGTSWGCVKQVKMLRLARVCEWTISKGGKNYKRVLYFVEADDLATGTGPAARKANLAFVINPTKVEVRSWNYIPPVRSSTYHDGDRGLLQLVLNDGTVVYSGHADARPEGINIATMLLKAREATERLKNVNAWVLLADFNATPNYLRPHLREHERLAIPGNYTIRGTQRVVDYLVWWDEAHPNRFAATVVEVASPTPAQKYASDHRPVRFVKV
;
A
#
# COMPACT_ATOMS: atom_id res chain seq x y z
N MET A 1 0.07 -36.45 33.02
CA MET A 1 -0.98 -37.18 32.30
C MET A 1 -1.37 -36.35 31.09
N LEU A 2 -1.03 -36.85 29.90
CA LEU A 2 -1.30 -36.24 28.60
C LEU A 2 -2.67 -36.73 28.10
N THR A 3 -3.55 -35.84 27.66
CA THR A 3 -4.73 -36.19 26.87
C THR A 3 -4.62 -35.50 25.51
N GLY A 4 -4.49 -36.30 24.46
CA GLY A 4 -4.35 -35.84 23.08
C GLY A 4 -5.70 -35.42 22.45
N PRO A 5 -5.66 -34.71 21.32
CA PRO A 5 -6.86 -34.33 20.57
C PRO A 5 -7.36 -35.44 19.63
N PRO A 6 -8.67 -35.55 19.36
CA PRO A 6 -9.23 -36.53 18.46
C PRO A 6 -9.01 -36.16 16.98
N THR A 7 -8.73 -37.20 16.20
CA THR A 7 -8.49 -37.21 14.76
C THR A 7 -9.79 -37.14 13.93
N GLY A 8 -9.74 -36.33 12.86
CA GLY A 8 -10.20 -36.65 11.51
C GLY A 8 -11.66 -37.10 11.28
N GLY A 9 -12.52 -36.17 10.85
CA GLY A 9 -13.78 -36.48 10.17
C GLY A 9 -13.72 -36.07 8.70
N THR A 10 -13.76 -37.04 7.78
CA THR A 10 -13.81 -36.81 6.33
C THR A 10 -15.27 -36.89 5.86
N VAL A 11 -15.79 -35.80 5.29
CA VAL A 11 -17.14 -35.79 4.67
C VAL A 11 -17.00 -36.22 3.21
N ARG A 12 -17.56 -37.39 2.85
CA ARG A 12 -17.76 -37.80 1.46
C ARG A 12 -19.17 -37.41 1.02
N ALA A 13 -19.30 -36.54 0.03
CA ALA A 13 -20.55 -36.31 -0.68
C ALA A 13 -20.67 -37.28 -1.86
N THR A 14 -21.68 -38.14 -1.84
CA THR A 14 -22.02 -39.05 -2.94
C THR A 14 -23.03 -38.34 -3.84
N ILE A 15 -22.66 -38.07 -5.09
CA ILE A 15 -23.58 -37.56 -6.12
C ILE A 15 -24.07 -38.78 -6.91
N GLY A 16 -25.37 -39.09 -6.81
CA GLY A 16 -26.01 -40.13 -7.60
C GLY A 16 -26.24 -39.69 -9.06
N PRO A 17 -26.31 -40.62 -10.02
CA PRO A 17 -26.55 -40.28 -11.42
C PRO A 17 -28.01 -39.88 -11.67
N LEU A 18 -28.21 -38.78 -12.41
CA LEU A 18 -29.49 -38.44 -13.03
C LEU A 18 -29.73 -39.37 -14.23
N SER A 19 -30.79 -40.18 -14.18
CA SER A 19 -31.34 -40.89 -15.34
C SER A 19 -32.45 -40.03 -15.97
N TRP A 20 -32.32 -39.76 -17.27
CA TRP A 20 -33.37 -39.16 -18.10
C TRP A 20 -33.97 -40.25 -18.99
N ASP A 21 -35.20 -40.65 -18.72
CA ASP A 21 -35.94 -41.58 -19.58
C ASP A 21 -36.58 -40.80 -20.74
N GLY A 22 -36.01 -40.99 -21.93
CA GLY A 22 -36.51 -40.44 -23.19
C GLY A 22 -37.40 -41.45 -23.90
N GLU A 23 -38.71 -41.43 -23.63
CA GLU A 23 -39.72 -42.03 -24.51
C GLU A 23 -40.94 -41.11 -24.63
N MET A 24 -40.91 -40.21 -25.60
CA MET A 24 -42.14 -39.74 -26.23
C MET A 24 -41.83 -39.24 -27.64
N PHE A 25 -42.68 -39.62 -28.59
CA PHE A 25 -42.65 -39.32 -30.04
C PHE A 25 -41.96 -40.34 -30.96
N ARG A 26 -42.63 -41.49 -31.15
CA ARG A 26 -42.75 -42.13 -32.46
C ARG A 26 -44.19 -42.03 -32.95
N ARG A 27 -44.43 -41.34 -34.07
CA ARG A 27 -45.47 -41.73 -35.06
C ARG A 27 -45.34 -40.96 -36.39
N LYS A 28 -45.14 -41.77 -37.43
CA LYS A 28 -45.53 -41.64 -38.86
C LYS A 28 -44.75 -40.64 -39.72
N GLY A 29 -44.21 -41.20 -40.82
CA GLY A 29 -43.20 -40.56 -41.67
C GLY A 29 -43.75 -39.80 -42.87
N PHE A 30 -42.84 -39.05 -43.47
CA PHE A 30 -42.74 -38.74 -44.90
C PHE A 30 -41.25 -38.48 -45.22
N PRO A 31 -40.73 -38.85 -46.41
CA PRO A 31 -39.33 -38.69 -46.77
C PRO A 31 -39.13 -37.37 -47.52
N VAL A 32 -38.19 -36.52 -47.08
CA VAL A 32 -37.63 -35.45 -47.92
C VAL A 32 -36.13 -35.32 -47.67
N ALA A 33 -35.43 -35.12 -48.77
CA ALA A 33 -34.01 -35.19 -49.01
C ALA A 33 -33.11 -34.27 -48.17
N ILE A 34 -31.92 -34.81 -47.87
CA ILE A 34 -30.57 -34.24 -47.94
C ILE A 34 -30.49 -32.74 -48.29
N SER A 35 -29.92 -31.94 -47.38
CA SER A 35 -28.86 -30.93 -47.59
C SER A 35 -28.75 -30.06 -46.33
N ALA A 36 -27.74 -30.25 -45.50
CA ALA A 36 -26.45 -29.55 -45.55
C ALA A 36 -26.49 -28.15 -44.88
N MET A 37 -25.46 -27.93 -44.04
CA MET A 37 -25.09 -26.68 -43.36
C MET A 37 -25.89 -26.31 -42.10
N ALA A 38 -25.60 -27.04 -41.01
CA ALA A 38 -25.61 -26.44 -39.69
C ALA A 38 -24.50 -25.37 -39.62
N ALA A 39 -24.87 -24.11 -39.79
CA ALA A 39 -24.03 -22.98 -39.43
C ALA A 39 -23.93 -22.92 -37.90
N VAL A 40 -23.05 -23.73 -37.32
CA VAL A 40 -22.54 -23.47 -35.97
C VAL A 40 -21.61 -22.27 -36.12
N VAL A 41 -22.19 -21.07 -35.99
CA VAL A 41 -21.43 -19.86 -35.73
C VAL A 41 -20.82 -20.05 -34.34
N GLY A 42 -19.65 -20.65 -34.31
CA GLY A 42 -18.78 -20.66 -33.16
C GLY A 42 -18.38 -19.22 -32.90
N LEU A 43 -19.14 -18.54 -32.03
CA LEU A 43 -18.72 -17.31 -31.41
C LEU A 43 -17.54 -17.64 -30.51
N VAL A 44 -16.35 -17.74 -31.10
CA VAL A 44 -15.10 -17.61 -30.39
C VAL A 44 -15.07 -16.15 -29.95
N VAL A 45 -15.67 -15.88 -28.78
CA VAL A 45 -15.32 -14.69 -28.02
C VAL A 45 -13.83 -14.87 -27.73
N ALA A 46 -12.99 -14.28 -28.57
CA ALA A 46 -11.61 -14.03 -28.24
C ALA A 46 -11.67 -13.16 -26.98
N LEU A 47 -11.61 -13.80 -25.83
CA LEU A 47 -11.21 -13.18 -24.58
C LEU A 47 -9.78 -12.75 -24.85
N ALA A 48 -9.62 -11.56 -25.46
CA ALA A 48 -8.35 -10.90 -25.52
C ALA A 48 -7.84 -10.94 -24.08
N PRO A 49 -6.66 -11.53 -23.80
CA PRO A 49 -6.09 -11.44 -22.48
C PRO A 49 -6.06 -9.95 -22.18
N ASN A 50 -6.78 -9.53 -21.14
CA ASN A 50 -6.73 -8.16 -20.67
C ASN A 50 -5.24 -7.88 -20.52
N ALA A 51 -4.69 -7.05 -21.40
CA ALA A 51 -3.30 -6.68 -21.33
C ALA A 51 -3.12 -6.09 -19.95
N ILE A 52 -2.43 -6.85 -19.09
CA ILE A 52 -2.13 -6.43 -17.74
C ILE A 52 -1.18 -5.26 -17.93
N ALA A 53 -1.72 -4.04 -17.85
CA ALA A 53 -0.96 -2.82 -18.03
C ALA A 53 0.25 -2.90 -17.11
N ALA A 54 1.46 -2.62 -17.57
CA ALA A 54 2.61 -2.45 -16.69
C ALA A 54 2.23 -1.46 -15.56
N PRO A 55 2.84 -1.52 -14.36
CA PRO A 55 2.62 -0.47 -13.36
C PRO A 55 2.73 0.88 -14.03
N VAL A 56 1.62 1.64 -13.98
CA VAL A 56 1.55 2.96 -14.59
C VAL A 56 2.71 3.77 -14.00
N SER A 57 3.29 4.64 -14.83
CA SER A 57 4.51 5.39 -14.52
C SER A 57 4.24 6.49 -13.47
N TYR A 58 3.79 6.10 -12.28
CA TYR A 58 3.50 7.00 -11.18
C TYR A 58 4.79 7.59 -10.62
N LYS A 59 4.70 8.84 -10.18
CA LYS A 59 5.72 9.47 -9.37
C LYS A 59 5.44 9.18 -7.91
N PHE A 60 6.34 8.44 -7.28
CA PHE A 60 6.22 8.10 -5.87
C PHE A 60 7.10 9.02 -5.02
N ALA A 61 6.71 9.23 -3.76
CA ALA A 61 7.59 9.76 -2.74
C ALA A 61 7.37 9.05 -1.41
N THR A 62 8.40 9.01 -0.58
CA THR A 62 8.30 8.58 0.83
C THR A 62 8.91 9.64 1.74
N TRP A 63 8.36 9.78 2.95
CA TRP A 63 8.93 10.62 3.98
C TRP A 63 8.49 10.19 5.37
N ASN A 64 9.45 9.84 6.24
CA ASN A 64 9.22 9.85 7.68
C ASN A 64 9.14 11.30 8.16
N MET A 65 7.94 11.76 8.46
CA MET A 65 7.72 13.17 8.79
C MET A 65 8.01 13.52 10.25
N GLN A 66 8.27 12.52 11.11
CA GLN A 66 8.30 12.70 12.56
C GLN A 66 7.12 13.57 13.03
N GLY A 67 5.94 13.23 12.52
CA GLY A 67 4.77 14.09 12.40
C GLY A 67 4.06 14.40 13.71
N ALA A 68 4.67 14.08 14.84
CA ALA A 68 4.23 14.51 16.15
C ALA A 68 5.43 14.94 17.01
N THR A 69 5.24 16.02 17.77
CA THR A 69 6.22 16.48 18.76
C THR A 69 6.47 15.42 19.84
N ALA A 70 7.48 15.62 20.70
CA ALA A 70 7.71 14.77 21.86
C ALA A 70 6.48 14.68 22.79
N SER A 71 5.65 15.72 22.82
CA SER A 71 4.37 15.78 23.54
C SER A 71 3.17 15.31 22.72
N GLY A 72 3.36 14.61 21.59
CA GLY A 72 2.30 13.98 20.81
C GLY A 72 1.43 14.92 19.98
N ALA A 73 1.72 16.23 20.00
CA ALA A 73 1.01 17.19 19.17
C ALA A 73 1.38 16.97 17.69
N SER A 74 0.36 16.76 16.85
CA SER A 74 0.51 16.50 15.43
C SER A 74 1.06 17.73 14.70
N LEU A 75 2.12 17.55 13.91
CA LEU A 75 2.67 18.61 13.05
C LEU A 75 1.64 19.06 12.01
N TRP A 76 0.65 18.22 11.67
CA TRP A 76 -0.50 18.62 10.87
C TRP A 76 -1.27 19.85 11.42
N GLN A 77 -1.24 20.13 12.74
CA GLN A 77 -1.92 21.30 13.32
C GLN A 77 -1.26 22.59 12.90
N VAL A 78 0.07 22.62 12.89
CA VAL A 78 0.81 23.87 12.90
C VAL A 78 0.95 24.40 11.48
N ARG A 79 1.25 23.55 10.47
CA ARG A 79 1.51 24.03 9.10
C ARG A 79 1.56 22.92 8.02
N VAL A 80 0.46 22.27 7.64
CA VAL A 80 0.51 21.28 6.54
C VAL A 80 1.14 21.85 5.26
N ASP A 81 0.85 23.11 4.95
CA ASP A 81 1.41 23.82 3.79
C ASP A 81 2.88 24.24 3.97
N GLN A 82 3.37 24.35 5.22
CA GLN A 82 4.77 24.76 5.48
C GLN A 82 5.68 23.60 5.86
N LEU A 83 5.14 22.42 6.22
CA LEU A 83 5.91 21.22 6.52
C LEU A 83 6.41 20.50 5.26
N GLY A 84 5.92 20.89 4.09
CA GLY A 84 6.36 20.35 2.79
C GLY A 84 5.58 19.12 2.31
N VAL A 85 4.62 18.59 3.08
CA VAL A 85 3.72 17.52 2.61
C VAL A 85 2.96 17.98 1.37
N ALA A 86 2.39 19.19 1.39
CA ALA A 86 1.73 19.79 0.23
C ALA A 86 2.66 19.85 -0.99
N ASP A 87 3.94 20.15 -0.78
CA ASP A 87 4.93 20.27 -1.84
C ASP A 87 5.29 18.92 -2.47
N LEU A 88 5.38 17.87 -1.65
CA LEU A 88 5.53 16.50 -2.14
C LEU A 88 4.28 16.06 -2.89
N ALA A 89 3.11 16.26 -2.29
CA ALA A 89 1.83 15.84 -2.85
C ALA A 89 1.50 16.56 -4.17
N VAL A 90 1.87 17.82 -4.36
CA VAL A 90 1.67 18.55 -5.62
C VAL A 90 2.53 18.00 -6.75
N THR A 91 3.72 17.47 -6.44
CA THR A 91 4.72 17.04 -7.44
C THR A 91 4.77 15.54 -7.68
N ASN A 92 4.07 14.75 -6.87
CA ASN A 92 4.04 13.30 -6.94
C ASN A 92 2.59 12.80 -7.00
N ASP A 93 2.41 11.61 -7.55
CA ASP A 93 1.10 10.98 -7.68
C ASP A 93 0.73 10.22 -6.41
N ILE A 94 1.72 9.63 -5.75
CA ILE A 94 1.55 8.83 -4.54
C ILE A 94 2.66 9.19 -3.54
N VAL A 95 2.27 9.67 -2.35
CA VAL A 95 3.21 10.01 -1.28
C VAL A 95 2.92 9.12 -0.07
N ALA A 96 3.86 8.27 0.30
CA ALA A 96 3.85 7.51 1.55
C ALA A 96 4.42 8.35 2.69
N LEU A 97 3.75 8.37 3.82
CA LEU A 97 4.16 9.11 5.00
C LEU A 97 4.26 8.14 6.17
N GLN A 98 5.44 8.13 6.80
CA GLN A 98 5.69 7.45 8.06
C GLN A 98 5.72 8.48 9.18
N GLU A 99 5.41 8.00 10.38
CA GLU A 99 5.15 8.84 11.53
C GLU A 99 4.16 9.98 11.27
N ALA A 100 3.04 9.64 10.63
CA ALA A 100 2.13 10.61 10.04
C ALA A 100 1.34 11.47 11.05
N GLY A 101 1.74 11.60 12.32
CA GLY A 101 1.02 12.37 13.34
C GLY A 101 -0.29 11.71 13.78
N ALA A 102 -1.27 12.46 14.28
CA ALA A 102 -2.47 11.91 14.94
C ALA A 102 -3.81 12.23 14.25
N THR A 103 -4.78 11.31 14.31
CA THR A 103 -6.12 11.46 13.68
C THR A 103 -6.93 12.63 14.21
N LYS A 104 -6.82 12.94 15.52
CA LYS A 104 -7.59 14.02 16.14
C LYS A 104 -7.47 15.33 15.36
N VAL A 105 -6.30 15.58 14.80
CA VAL A 105 -5.99 16.81 14.08
C VAL A 105 -6.56 16.82 12.67
N ILE A 106 -6.59 15.65 12.04
CA ILE A 106 -7.28 15.44 10.77
C ILE A 106 -8.78 15.67 10.98
N ASP A 107 -9.34 15.14 12.07
CA ASP A 107 -10.74 15.32 12.44
C ASP A 107 -11.06 16.79 12.78
N ASP A 108 -10.21 17.49 13.53
CA ASP A 108 -10.40 18.89 13.92
C ASP A 108 -10.32 19.84 12.70
N ARG A 109 -9.64 19.47 11.61
CA ARG A 109 -9.55 20.25 10.36
C ARG A 109 -10.65 19.93 9.33
N ALA A 110 -11.47 18.91 9.56
CA ALA A 110 -12.48 18.38 8.63
C ALA A 110 -13.68 19.32 8.33
N GLY A 111 -13.52 20.64 8.46
CA GLY A 111 -14.58 21.63 8.22
C GLY A 111 -14.16 22.88 7.44
N THR A 112 -12.88 23.06 7.10
CA THR A 112 -12.42 24.30 6.41
C THR A 112 -11.74 24.06 5.06
N SER A 113 -11.24 22.85 4.80
CA SER A 113 -10.57 22.49 3.53
C SER A 113 -10.49 20.97 3.28
N TRP A 114 -11.07 20.17 4.19
CA TRP A 114 -10.96 18.72 4.25
C TRP A 114 -12.36 18.12 4.39
N GLY A 115 -12.67 17.13 3.56
CA GLY A 115 -13.85 16.26 3.73
C GLY A 115 -13.39 14.88 4.19
N CYS A 116 -13.53 14.56 5.47
CA CYS A 116 -13.04 13.30 6.04
C CYS A 116 -14.15 12.31 6.38
N VAL A 117 -13.96 11.06 5.99
CA VAL A 117 -14.78 9.91 6.39
C VAL A 117 -14.01 9.07 7.40
N LYS A 118 -14.64 8.81 8.55
CA LYS A 118 -14.12 7.92 9.58
C LYS A 118 -14.29 6.47 9.14
N GLN A 119 -13.23 5.68 9.26
CA GLN A 119 -13.22 4.25 8.98
C GLN A 119 -12.51 3.47 10.09
N VAL A 120 -12.67 2.16 10.06
CA VAL A 120 -11.90 1.21 10.87
C VAL A 120 -11.26 0.19 9.93
N LYS A 121 -9.97 -0.08 10.10
CA LYS A 121 -9.21 -1.08 9.32
C LYS A 121 -8.47 -1.98 10.29
N MET A 122 -8.81 -3.27 10.31
CA MET A 122 -8.21 -4.26 11.21
C MET A 122 -8.16 -3.76 12.67
N LEU A 123 -9.31 -3.30 13.18
CA LEU A 123 -9.50 -2.74 14.53
C LEU A 123 -8.75 -1.43 14.82
N ARG A 124 -8.14 -0.80 13.81
CA ARG A 124 -7.49 0.52 13.93
C ARG A 124 -8.35 1.64 13.40
N LEU A 125 -8.31 2.79 14.07
CA LEU A 125 -8.94 4.01 13.59
C LEU A 125 -8.26 4.46 12.30
N ALA A 126 -9.07 4.80 11.30
CA ALA A 126 -8.58 5.13 9.98
C ALA A 126 -9.41 6.27 9.37
N ARG A 127 -8.84 7.00 8.42
CA ARG A 127 -9.51 8.12 7.73
C ARG A 127 -9.29 8.06 6.23
N VAL A 128 -10.31 8.45 5.48
CA VAL A 128 -10.16 8.85 4.08
C VAL A 128 -10.58 10.31 4.00
N CYS A 129 -9.69 11.19 3.55
CA CYS A 129 -9.98 12.61 3.48
C CYS A 129 -9.72 13.18 2.10
N GLU A 130 -10.72 13.86 1.55
CA GLU A 130 -10.51 14.73 0.40
C GLU A 130 -9.84 16.02 0.88
N TRP A 131 -8.77 16.42 0.19
CA TRP A 131 -7.98 17.60 0.52
C TRP A 131 -7.71 18.41 -0.73
N THR A 132 -8.03 19.71 -0.70
CA THR A 132 -7.61 20.64 -1.76
C THR A 132 -6.41 21.45 -1.31
N ILE A 133 -5.28 21.30 -2.01
CA ILE A 133 -4.07 22.08 -1.80
C ILE A 133 -4.11 23.29 -2.71
N SER A 134 -4.04 24.50 -2.15
CA SER A 134 -3.94 25.74 -2.92
C SER A 134 -2.48 26.19 -2.97
N LYS A 135 -1.84 26.16 -4.15
CA LYS A 135 -0.43 26.52 -4.31
C LYS A 135 -0.18 27.24 -5.63
N GLY A 136 0.48 28.40 -5.58
CA GLY A 136 0.86 29.17 -6.78
C GLY A 136 -0.35 29.56 -7.65
N GLY A 137 -1.48 29.91 -7.02
CA GLY A 137 -2.73 30.24 -7.73
C GLY A 137 -3.47 29.03 -8.34
N LYS A 138 -3.02 27.80 -8.10
CA LYS A 138 -3.65 26.57 -8.58
C LYS A 138 -4.13 25.70 -7.44
N ASN A 139 -5.26 25.02 -7.67
CA ASN A 139 -5.84 24.08 -6.73
C ASN A 139 -5.54 22.65 -7.18
N TYR A 140 -5.03 21.84 -6.24
CA TYR A 140 -4.68 20.44 -6.46
C TYR A 140 -5.54 19.57 -5.54
N LYS A 141 -6.43 18.78 -6.14
CA LYS A 141 -7.24 17.80 -5.39
C LYS A 141 -6.37 16.61 -4.98
N ARG A 142 -6.47 16.18 -3.73
CA ARG A 142 -5.76 15.04 -3.15
C ARG A 142 -6.68 14.22 -2.27
N VAL A 143 -6.30 12.95 -2.07
CA VAL A 143 -6.97 12.07 -1.13
C VAL A 143 -5.94 11.55 -0.13
N LEU A 144 -6.19 11.77 1.16
CA LEU A 144 -5.43 11.18 2.25
C LEU A 144 -6.07 9.85 2.65
N TYR A 145 -5.28 8.78 2.70
CA TYR A 145 -5.60 7.54 3.40
C TYR A 145 -4.72 7.48 4.64
N PHE A 146 -5.32 7.39 5.82
CA PHE A 146 -4.60 7.43 7.10
C PHE A 146 -5.02 6.26 7.98
N VAL A 147 -4.07 5.67 8.72
CA VAL A 147 -4.35 4.68 9.76
C VAL A 147 -3.54 4.94 11.04
N GLU A 148 -4.18 4.77 12.18
CA GLU A 148 -3.50 4.68 13.47
C GLU A 148 -2.83 3.31 13.60
N ALA A 149 -1.52 3.26 13.34
CA ALA A 149 -0.80 2.00 13.28
C ALA A 149 -0.50 1.45 14.68
N ASP A 150 -0.33 2.34 15.66
CA ASP A 150 0.03 1.97 17.03
C ASP A 150 -1.14 1.32 17.79
N ASP A 151 -0.81 0.47 18.74
CA ASP A 151 -1.80 -0.16 19.62
C ASP A 151 -2.07 0.74 20.83
N LEU A 152 -3.28 1.29 20.90
CA LEU A 152 -3.73 2.06 22.06
C LEU A 152 -3.59 1.29 23.39
N ALA A 153 -3.57 -0.05 23.34
CA ALA A 153 -3.48 -0.91 24.51
C ALA A 153 -2.11 -0.92 25.21
N THR A 154 -1.01 -0.58 24.52
CA THR A 154 0.35 -0.64 25.09
C THR A 154 1.03 0.72 25.23
N GLY A 155 0.43 1.77 24.66
CA GLY A 155 1.00 3.12 24.62
C GLY A 155 0.46 4.07 25.69
N THR A 156 1.08 4.10 26.86
CA THR A 156 0.83 5.16 27.86
C THR A 156 1.66 6.41 27.53
N GLY A 157 1.03 7.37 26.85
CA GLY A 157 1.52 8.75 26.77
C GLY A 157 1.46 9.39 25.38
N PRO A 158 1.70 10.70 25.29
CA PRO A 158 1.59 11.44 24.02
C PRO A 158 2.58 10.97 22.93
N ALA A 159 3.69 10.33 23.32
CA ALA A 159 4.64 9.72 22.39
C ALA A 159 4.10 8.47 21.65
N ALA A 160 3.03 7.84 22.15
CA ALA A 160 2.41 6.63 21.58
C ALA A 160 1.48 6.89 20.37
N ARG A 161 1.69 8.01 19.67
CA ARG A 161 0.94 8.37 18.43
C ARG A 161 1.88 8.65 17.27
N LYS A 162 3.17 8.35 17.44
CA LYS A 162 4.19 8.60 16.44
C LYS A 162 4.19 7.58 15.33
N ALA A 163 3.70 6.35 15.52
CA ALA A 163 3.90 5.28 14.54
C ALA A 163 2.95 5.30 13.32
N ASN A 164 2.05 6.28 13.21
CA ASN A 164 0.96 6.24 12.24
C ASN A 164 1.44 6.31 10.79
N LEU A 165 0.64 5.74 9.89
CA LEU A 165 0.97 5.64 8.46
C LEU A 165 -0.09 6.36 7.63
N ALA A 166 0.34 6.98 6.54
CA ALA A 166 -0.57 7.58 5.59
C ALA A 166 -0.09 7.50 4.14
N PHE A 167 -1.04 7.67 3.23
CA PHE A 167 -0.81 7.97 1.83
C PHE A 167 -1.52 9.27 1.44
N VAL A 168 -0.86 10.12 0.65
CA VAL A 168 -1.51 11.22 -0.07
C VAL A 168 -1.47 10.91 -1.56
N ILE A 169 -2.65 10.88 -2.17
CA ILE A 169 -2.87 10.40 -3.55
C ILE A 169 -3.38 11.52 -4.44
N ASN A 170 -2.92 11.53 -5.68
CA ASN A 170 -3.48 12.35 -6.76
C ASN A 170 -4.62 11.57 -7.47
N PRO A 171 -5.90 11.84 -7.15
CA PRO A 171 -7.03 11.09 -7.69
C PRO A 171 -7.25 11.29 -9.20
N THR A 172 -6.58 12.28 -9.82
CA THR A 172 -6.66 12.49 -11.28
C THR A 172 -5.72 11.60 -12.08
N LYS A 173 -4.76 10.95 -11.41
CA LYS A 173 -3.75 10.08 -12.02
C LYS A 173 -3.82 8.66 -11.48
N VAL A 174 -4.20 8.51 -10.22
CA VAL A 174 -4.19 7.25 -9.49
C VAL A 174 -5.62 6.91 -9.09
N GLU A 175 -6.11 5.78 -9.58
CA GLU A 175 -7.41 5.25 -9.19
C GLU A 175 -7.22 4.13 -8.17
N VAL A 176 -7.61 4.39 -6.92
CA VAL A 176 -7.50 3.44 -5.81
C VAL A 176 -8.74 2.55 -5.81
N ARG A 177 -8.57 1.27 -6.11
CA ARG A 177 -9.62 0.25 -6.09
C ARG A 177 -10.05 -0.09 -4.68
N SER A 178 -9.07 -0.31 -3.81
CA SER A 178 -9.30 -0.65 -2.41
C SER A 178 -8.07 -0.31 -1.58
N TRP A 179 -8.24 -0.29 -0.26
CA TRP A 179 -7.14 -0.08 0.67
C TRP A 179 -7.39 -0.85 1.96
N ASN A 180 -6.30 -1.25 2.61
CA ASN A 180 -6.33 -2.00 3.85
C ASN A 180 -5.14 -1.66 4.76
N TYR A 181 -5.25 -2.06 6.03
CA TYR A 181 -4.12 -2.07 6.96
C TYR A 181 -3.80 -3.52 7.31
N ILE A 182 -2.51 -3.87 7.30
CA ILE A 182 -2.02 -5.20 7.66
C ILE A 182 -1.28 -5.02 8.99
N PRO A 183 -1.89 -5.36 10.13
CA PRO A 183 -1.29 -5.11 11.44
C PRO A 183 -0.02 -5.94 11.67
N PRO A 184 0.85 -5.52 12.60
CA PRO A 184 1.90 -6.38 13.11
C PRO A 184 1.30 -7.60 13.82
N VAL A 185 2.02 -8.72 13.84
CA VAL A 185 1.73 -9.86 14.70
C VAL A 185 2.69 -9.80 15.87
N ARG A 186 2.12 -9.74 17.08
CA ARG A 186 2.85 -9.75 18.34
C ARG A 186 2.35 -10.89 19.20
N SER A 187 3.27 -11.74 19.62
CA SER A 187 3.06 -12.77 20.64
C SER A 187 4.28 -12.79 21.56
N SER A 188 4.20 -13.61 22.62
CA SER A 188 5.36 -13.85 23.50
C SER A 188 6.55 -14.49 22.79
N THR A 189 6.34 -15.08 21.60
CA THR A 189 7.35 -15.83 20.85
C THR A 189 7.70 -15.18 19.52
N TYR A 190 6.93 -14.19 19.07
CA TYR A 190 7.07 -13.59 17.75
C TYR A 190 6.75 -12.10 17.79
N HIS A 191 7.69 -11.29 17.32
CA HIS A 191 7.52 -9.84 17.19
C HIS A 191 7.95 -9.41 15.80
N ASP A 192 6.99 -9.08 14.94
CA ASP A 192 7.30 -8.54 13.61
C ASP A 192 7.20 -7.02 13.49
N GLY A 193 7.31 -6.37 14.64
CA GLY A 193 7.49 -4.95 14.80
C GLY A 193 6.25 -4.20 15.21
N ASP A 194 6.36 -2.88 15.16
CA ASP A 194 5.36 -2.03 15.80
C ASP A 194 4.24 -1.55 14.87
N ARG A 195 4.50 -1.38 13.56
CA ARG A 195 3.78 -0.39 12.74
C ARG A 195 3.02 -0.95 11.53
N GLY A 196 3.01 -2.28 11.35
CA GLY A 196 2.26 -2.94 10.26
C GLY A 196 2.59 -2.41 8.86
N LEU A 197 1.68 -2.62 7.90
CA LEU A 197 1.74 -2.05 6.55
C LEU A 197 0.41 -1.41 6.17
N LEU A 198 0.45 -0.19 5.65
CA LEU A 198 -0.70 0.42 4.97
C LEU A 198 -0.66 0.04 3.48
N GLN A 199 -1.74 -0.49 2.95
CA GLN A 199 -1.84 -1.03 1.59
C GLN A 199 -2.87 -0.25 0.77
N LEU A 200 -2.51 0.14 -0.44
CA LEU A 200 -3.43 0.52 -1.52
C LEU A 200 -3.37 -0.53 -2.62
N VAL A 201 -4.53 -0.83 -3.20
CA VAL A 201 -4.65 -1.64 -4.41
C VAL A 201 -5.21 -0.73 -5.48
N LEU A 202 -4.47 -0.56 -6.57
CA LEU A 202 -4.85 0.32 -7.67
C LEU A 202 -5.64 -0.45 -8.74
N ASN A 203 -6.40 0.27 -9.55
CA ASN A 203 -7.20 -0.34 -10.62
C ASN A 203 -6.35 -0.97 -11.72
N ASP A 204 -5.11 -0.50 -11.93
CA ASP A 204 -4.17 -1.05 -12.90
C ASP A 204 -3.48 -2.35 -12.45
N GLY A 205 -3.83 -2.87 -11.27
CA GLY A 205 -3.23 -4.07 -10.69
C GLY A 205 -2.02 -3.81 -9.78
N THR A 206 -1.51 -2.58 -9.71
CA THR A 206 -0.38 -2.24 -8.85
C THR A 206 -0.81 -2.21 -7.39
N VAL A 207 0.02 -2.79 -6.51
CA VAL A 207 -0.17 -2.71 -5.05
C VAL A 207 0.89 -1.79 -4.45
N VAL A 208 0.47 -0.83 -3.63
CA VAL A 208 1.37 0.16 -3.01
C VAL A 208 1.32 0.00 -1.51
N TYR A 209 2.48 -0.17 -0.90
CA TYR A 209 2.63 -0.31 0.54
C TYR A 209 3.41 0.86 1.13
N SER A 210 3.00 1.27 2.33
CA SER A 210 3.78 2.13 3.22
C SER A 210 4.11 1.33 4.47
N GLY A 211 5.37 1.39 4.89
CA GLY A 211 5.85 0.69 6.08
C GLY A 211 6.87 1.53 6.86
N HIS A 212 7.07 1.16 8.11
CA HIS A 212 8.06 1.77 8.98
C HIS A 212 8.66 0.69 9.88
N ALA A 213 9.88 0.25 9.54
CA ALA A 213 10.59 -0.78 10.30
C ALA A 213 11.05 -0.24 11.66
N ASP A 214 11.35 -1.15 12.59
CA ASP A 214 11.80 -0.74 13.92
C ASP A 214 13.20 -0.13 13.89
N ALA A 215 13.39 0.93 14.65
CA ALA A 215 14.69 1.58 14.80
C ALA A 215 15.63 0.81 15.73
N ARG A 216 15.11 -0.08 16.59
CA ARG A 216 15.89 -0.77 17.63
C ARG A 216 15.37 -2.20 17.89
N PRO A 217 16.16 -3.24 17.57
CA PRO A 217 17.37 -3.19 16.72
C PRO A 217 17.04 -2.66 15.32
N GLU A 218 18.00 -1.99 14.68
CA GLU A 218 17.81 -1.33 13.38
C GLU A 218 17.26 -2.30 12.32
N GLY A 219 16.08 -2.01 11.79
CA GLY A 219 15.45 -2.78 10.72
C GLY A 219 15.17 -4.25 11.06
N ILE A 220 15.10 -4.61 12.35
CA ILE A 220 15.02 -6.01 12.80
C ILE A 220 13.86 -6.78 12.14
N ASN A 221 12.77 -6.08 11.82
CA ASN A 221 11.54 -6.66 11.27
C ASN A 221 11.40 -6.50 9.74
N ILE A 222 12.43 -6.02 9.04
CA ILE A 222 12.40 -5.82 7.58
C ILE A 222 12.00 -7.10 6.83
N ALA A 223 12.62 -8.23 7.20
CA ALA A 223 12.35 -9.51 6.54
C ALA A 223 10.87 -9.88 6.63
N THR A 224 10.25 -9.65 7.79
CA THR A 224 8.82 -9.89 7.96
C THR A 224 7.97 -8.86 7.23
N MET A 225 8.36 -7.59 7.19
CA MET A 225 7.63 -6.58 6.41
C MET A 225 7.56 -6.98 4.92
N LEU A 226 8.68 -7.44 4.34
CA LEU A 226 8.71 -7.95 2.98
C LEU A 226 7.83 -9.20 2.82
N LEU A 227 7.91 -10.15 3.75
CA LEU A 227 7.05 -11.34 3.75
C LEU A 227 5.57 -10.97 3.76
N LYS A 228 5.15 -10.01 4.60
CA LYS A 228 3.77 -9.55 4.66
C LYS A 228 3.30 -8.88 3.38
N ALA A 229 4.14 -8.04 2.77
CA ALA A 229 3.82 -7.42 1.49
C ALA A 229 3.59 -8.49 0.40
N ARG A 230 4.46 -9.51 0.36
CA ARG A 230 4.33 -10.66 -0.57
C ARG A 230 3.06 -11.45 -0.31
N GLU A 231 2.85 -11.95 0.90
CA GLU A 231 1.66 -12.75 1.24
C GLU A 231 0.36 -11.98 1.00
N ALA A 232 0.33 -10.69 1.33
CA ALA A 232 -0.83 -9.85 1.06
C ALA A 232 -1.05 -9.64 -0.44
N THR A 233 0.02 -9.55 -1.22
CA THR A 233 -0.04 -9.46 -2.68
C THR A 233 -0.52 -10.78 -3.30
N GLU A 234 0.01 -11.92 -2.86
CA GLU A 234 -0.35 -13.26 -3.35
C GLU A 234 -1.84 -13.59 -3.12
N ARG A 235 -2.46 -13.01 -2.09
CA ARG A 235 -3.90 -13.16 -1.81
C ARG A 235 -4.79 -12.31 -2.74
N LEU A 236 -4.22 -11.34 -3.45
CA LEU A 236 -4.95 -10.48 -4.38
C LEU A 236 -4.94 -11.10 -5.78
N LYS A 237 -6.07 -10.97 -6.47
CA LYS A 237 -6.18 -11.37 -7.89
C LYS A 237 -5.76 -10.20 -8.79
N ASN A 238 -5.20 -10.53 -9.94
CA ASN A 238 -4.81 -9.56 -10.99
C ASN A 238 -3.81 -8.51 -10.48
N VAL A 239 -2.79 -8.95 -9.74
CA VAL A 239 -1.64 -8.11 -9.38
C VAL A 239 -0.52 -8.34 -10.39
N ASN A 240 0.12 -7.26 -10.81
CA ASN A 240 1.19 -7.23 -11.82
C ASN A 240 2.51 -6.70 -11.27
N ALA A 241 2.43 -5.87 -10.22
CA ALA A 241 3.54 -5.23 -9.58
C ALA A 241 3.15 -4.84 -8.16
N TRP A 242 4.15 -4.74 -7.30
CA TRP A 242 3.97 -4.08 -6.01
C TRP A 242 5.18 -3.22 -5.66
N VAL A 243 4.94 -2.18 -4.88
CA VAL A 243 5.96 -1.27 -4.38
C VAL A 243 5.77 -1.08 -2.87
N LEU A 244 6.88 -1.03 -2.13
CA LEU A 244 6.93 -0.71 -0.71
C LEU A 244 7.80 0.53 -0.52
N LEU A 245 7.16 1.62 -0.14
CA LEU A 245 7.76 2.89 0.24
C LEU A 245 7.91 2.91 1.76
N ALA A 246 9.13 2.98 2.27
CA ALA A 246 9.31 2.88 3.72
C ALA A 246 10.51 3.66 4.24
N ASP A 247 10.42 3.97 5.53
CA ASP A 247 11.58 4.07 6.39
C ASP A 247 11.91 2.65 6.87
N PHE A 248 12.98 2.08 6.32
CA PHE A 248 13.45 0.74 6.68
C PHE A 248 14.33 0.76 7.93
N ASN A 249 14.68 1.92 8.48
CA ASN A 249 15.57 2.06 9.63
C ASN A 249 16.91 1.31 9.56
N ALA A 250 17.29 0.79 8.38
CA ALA A 250 18.52 0.08 8.11
C ALA A 250 19.05 0.45 6.73
N THR A 251 20.34 0.20 6.51
CA THR A 251 20.96 0.46 5.21
C THR A 251 20.49 -0.54 4.15
N PRO A 252 20.54 -0.19 2.84
CA PRO A 252 20.16 -1.10 1.78
C PRO A 252 20.91 -2.44 1.80
N ASN A 253 22.17 -2.45 2.25
CA ASN A 253 22.97 -3.67 2.35
C ASN A 253 22.42 -4.67 3.36
N TYR A 254 21.79 -4.19 4.43
CA TYR A 254 21.09 -5.04 5.39
C TYR A 254 19.84 -5.67 4.77
N LEU A 255 19.12 -4.93 3.91
CA LEU A 255 17.88 -5.42 3.30
C LEU A 255 18.12 -6.36 2.11
N ARG A 256 19.20 -6.18 1.34
CA ARG A 256 19.49 -6.95 0.11
C ARG A 256 19.37 -8.49 0.26
N PRO A 257 19.89 -9.13 1.33
CA PRO A 257 19.77 -10.59 1.51
C PRO A 257 18.32 -11.08 1.67
N HIS A 258 17.38 -10.19 1.97
CA HIS A 258 15.97 -10.53 2.14
C HIS A 258 15.15 -10.39 0.85
N LEU A 259 15.73 -9.87 -0.23
CA LEU A 259 15.05 -9.74 -1.52
C LEU A 259 14.88 -11.09 -2.21
N ARG A 260 13.74 -11.27 -2.87
CA ARG A 260 13.45 -12.40 -3.74
C ARG A 260 13.75 -12.05 -5.20
N GLU A 261 13.65 -13.05 -6.07
CA GLU A 261 13.74 -12.85 -7.51
C GLU A 261 12.78 -11.75 -7.98
N HIS A 262 13.25 -10.94 -8.92
CA HIS A 262 12.55 -9.77 -9.48
C HIS A 262 12.28 -8.61 -8.52
N GLU A 263 12.61 -8.73 -7.23
CA GLU A 263 12.59 -7.61 -6.30
C GLU A 263 13.85 -6.74 -6.42
N ARG A 264 13.66 -5.44 -6.38
CA ARG A 264 14.71 -4.45 -6.62
C ARG A 264 14.59 -3.27 -5.66
N LEU A 265 15.67 -2.51 -5.52
CA LEU A 265 15.74 -1.34 -4.65
C LEU A 265 15.91 -0.05 -5.44
N ALA A 266 15.20 0.99 -5.02
CA ALA A 266 15.40 2.37 -5.47
C ALA A 266 16.09 3.11 -4.35
N ILE A 267 17.39 3.33 -4.47
CA ILE A 267 18.21 3.90 -3.40
C ILE A 267 18.67 5.28 -3.84
N PRO A 268 18.39 6.34 -3.06
CA PRO A 268 18.91 7.66 -3.39
C PRO A 268 20.43 7.70 -3.24
N GLY A 269 21.11 8.50 -4.06
CA GLY A 269 22.56 8.69 -3.96
C GLY A 269 23.00 9.52 -2.73
N ASN A 270 22.08 10.26 -2.10
CA ASN A 270 22.33 11.11 -0.93
C ASN A 270 21.73 10.48 0.34
N TYR A 271 22.29 10.84 1.49
CA TYR A 271 21.79 10.43 2.81
C TYR A 271 20.36 10.93 3.07
N THR A 272 19.55 10.05 3.67
CA THR A 272 18.14 10.33 3.95
C THR A 272 17.90 10.79 5.37
N ILE A 273 18.87 10.61 6.28
CA ILE A 273 18.83 11.21 7.63
C ILE A 273 19.84 12.36 7.72
N ARG A 274 19.36 13.54 8.13
CA ARG A 274 20.13 14.75 8.36
C ARG A 274 21.18 14.53 9.46
N GLY A 275 22.39 15.05 9.24
CA GLY A 275 23.48 14.95 10.22
C GLY A 275 24.06 13.54 10.35
N THR A 276 23.67 12.59 9.50
CA THR A 276 24.22 11.24 9.48
C THR A 276 24.62 10.83 8.07
N GLN A 277 25.36 9.71 7.96
CA GLN A 277 25.71 9.08 6.69
C GLN A 277 24.81 7.88 6.37
N ARG A 278 23.52 7.95 6.76
CA ARG A 278 22.57 6.82 6.63
C ARG A 278 21.57 7.06 5.50
N VAL A 279 21.30 5.99 4.76
CA VAL A 279 20.19 5.89 3.80
C VAL A 279 19.26 4.81 4.34
N VAL A 280 18.10 5.23 4.84
CA VAL A 280 17.09 4.32 5.43
C VAL A 280 15.72 4.47 4.78
N ASP A 281 15.50 5.59 4.09
CA ASP A 281 14.26 5.88 3.36
C ASP A 281 14.47 5.49 1.89
N TYR A 282 13.85 4.40 1.46
CA TYR A 282 13.98 3.92 0.08
C TYR A 282 12.75 3.11 -0.35
N LEU A 283 12.77 2.64 -1.59
CA LEU A 283 11.67 1.87 -2.17
C LEU A 283 12.15 0.46 -2.52
N VAL A 284 11.34 -0.54 -2.17
CA VAL A 284 11.45 -1.91 -2.70
C VAL A 284 10.33 -2.10 -3.72
N TRP A 285 10.63 -2.67 -4.88
CA TRP A 285 9.58 -3.02 -5.84
C TRP A 285 9.77 -4.40 -6.42
N TRP A 286 8.66 -4.95 -6.87
CA TRP A 286 8.58 -6.18 -7.65
C TRP A 286 7.72 -5.91 -8.90
N ASP A 287 8.18 -6.43 -10.03
CA ASP A 287 7.50 -6.39 -11.31
C ASP A 287 7.94 -7.64 -12.09
N GLU A 288 6.98 -8.55 -12.32
CA GLU A 288 7.21 -9.84 -12.97
C GLU A 288 7.52 -9.69 -14.46
N ALA A 289 6.81 -8.78 -15.13
CA ALA A 289 6.80 -8.67 -16.58
C ALA A 289 7.83 -7.67 -17.12
N HIS A 290 8.27 -6.70 -16.31
CA HIS A 290 9.13 -5.62 -16.79
C HIS A 290 10.28 -5.32 -15.81
N PRO A 291 11.54 -5.29 -16.28
CA PRO A 291 12.68 -4.88 -15.47
C PRO A 291 12.74 -3.35 -15.31
N ASN A 292 11.59 -2.72 -15.05
CA ASN A 292 11.47 -1.30 -14.80
C ASN A 292 12.43 -0.87 -13.70
N ARG A 293 13.07 0.28 -13.88
CA ARG A 293 13.96 0.89 -12.89
C ARG A 293 13.34 2.16 -12.35
N PHE A 294 13.62 2.47 -11.10
CA PHE A 294 13.30 3.76 -10.50
C PHE A 294 14.59 4.52 -10.23
N ALA A 295 14.64 5.77 -10.68
CA ALA A 295 15.58 6.74 -10.17
C ALA A 295 15.06 7.27 -8.82
N ALA A 296 15.94 7.30 -7.82
CA ALA A 296 15.64 7.80 -6.49
C ALA A 296 16.42 9.10 -6.23
N THR A 297 15.76 10.12 -5.69
CA THR A 297 16.39 11.41 -5.41
C THR A 297 15.88 11.99 -4.11
N VAL A 298 16.80 12.40 -3.24
CA VAL A 298 16.45 13.15 -2.01
C VAL A 298 15.92 14.53 -2.38
N VAL A 299 14.81 14.92 -1.78
CA VAL A 299 14.23 16.25 -1.92
C VAL A 299 14.92 17.20 -0.95
N GLU A 300 15.86 17.97 -1.46
CA GLU A 300 16.54 19.02 -0.69
C GLU A 300 15.70 20.30 -0.63
N VAL A 301 15.89 21.08 0.43
CA VAL A 301 15.36 22.46 0.53
C VAL A 301 16.54 23.42 0.46
N ALA A 302 16.49 24.36 -0.46
CA ALA A 302 17.58 25.30 -0.72
C ALA A 302 17.76 26.42 0.33
N SER A 303 17.13 26.35 1.53
CA SER A 303 17.16 27.47 2.48
C SER A 303 17.46 27.06 3.93
N PRO A 304 18.41 27.72 4.62
CA PRO A 304 18.81 27.45 6.00
C PRO A 304 17.96 28.18 7.06
N THR A 305 16.86 28.85 6.70
CA THR A 305 16.06 29.63 7.67
C THR A 305 15.21 28.77 8.62
N PRO A 306 14.88 29.26 9.85
CA PRO A 306 14.28 28.46 10.94
C PRO A 306 12.87 27.91 10.67
N ALA A 307 12.16 28.36 9.64
CA ALA A 307 10.94 27.73 9.15
C ALA A 307 11.31 26.58 8.18
N GLN A 308 11.97 25.54 8.69
CA GLN A 308 12.43 24.43 7.86
C GLN A 308 11.24 23.67 7.28
N LYS A 309 11.03 23.85 5.98
CA LYS A 309 10.25 22.91 5.18
C LYS A 309 10.89 21.52 5.32
N TYR A 310 10.07 20.50 5.52
CA TYR A 310 10.50 19.16 5.96
C TYR A 310 11.23 19.18 7.32
N ALA A 311 10.55 19.69 8.35
CA ALA A 311 11.00 19.70 9.75
C ALA A 311 10.97 18.28 10.36
N SER A 312 11.84 17.42 9.84
CA SER A 312 12.14 16.06 10.29
C SER A 312 13.65 15.85 10.11
N ASP A 313 14.26 15.00 10.93
CA ASP A 313 15.61 14.52 10.68
C ASP A 313 15.67 13.66 9.39
N HIS A 314 14.55 13.07 8.95
CA HIS A 314 14.45 12.42 7.66
C HIS A 314 14.18 13.43 6.54
N ARG A 315 14.82 13.17 5.40
CA ARG A 315 14.65 13.90 4.16
C ARG A 315 13.70 13.12 3.25
N PRO A 316 12.72 13.77 2.60
CA PRO A 316 11.85 13.07 1.66
C PRO A 316 12.65 12.51 0.49
N VAL A 317 12.20 11.37 -0.05
CA VAL A 317 12.79 10.75 -1.24
C VAL A 317 11.73 10.62 -2.31
N ARG A 318 12.06 11.01 -3.54
CA ARG A 318 11.22 10.84 -4.74
C ARG A 318 11.72 9.69 -5.57
N PHE A 319 10.78 8.98 -6.19
CA PHE A 319 11.05 7.87 -7.09
C PHE A 319 10.29 8.07 -8.39
N VAL A 320 11.01 8.05 -9.51
CA VAL A 320 10.46 8.19 -10.85
C VAL A 320 10.97 7.04 -11.69
N LYS A 321 10.08 6.42 -12.44
CA LYS A 321 10.44 5.36 -13.39
C LYS A 321 11.39 5.92 -14.47
N VAL A 322 12.43 5.16 -14.80
CA VAL A 322 13.44 5.47 -15.84
C VAL A 322 13.58 4.35 -16.86
#